data_AF-X1EDR6-F1
#
_entry.id   AF-X1EDR6-F1
#
_cell.length_a   1.000
_cell.length_b   1.000
_cell.length_c   1.000
_cell.angle_alpha   90.00
_cell.angle_beta   90.00
_cell.angle_gamma   90.00
#
_symmetry.space_group_name_H-M   'P 1'
#
loop_
_entity.id
_entity.type
_entity.pdbx_description
1 polymer ?
#
loop_
_entity_poly.entity_id
_entity_poly.type
_entity_poly.pdbx_seq_one_letter_code
_entity_poly.pdbx_strand_id
1 'polypeptide(L)'
;EALMLTGDENIVSAEAIVQYKIKDPVSYLFNIILPEQTVRNAAEATLRQVIGERKIDEALTVGKYEIQEETKKALQLLFWSSLHFHRMIILTRHTLER
;
A
#
# COMPACT_ATOMS: atom_id res chain seq x y z
N GLU A 1 -1.21 -9.47 -5.89
CA GLU A 1 -2.22 -8.98 -6.85
C GLU A 1 -3.55 -9.02 -6.13
N ALA A 2 -4.36 -7.98 -6.26
CA ALA A 2 -5.67 -7.90 -5.62
C ALA A 2 -6.67 -7.16 -6.52
N LEU A 3 -7.90 -7.64 -6.56
CA LEU A 3 -9.03 -6.95 -7.18
C LEU A 3 -9.59 -5.91 -6.22
N MET A 4 -9.81 -4.70 -6.71
CA MET A 4 -10.27 -3.56 -5.93
C MET A 4 -11.42 -2.85 -6.65
N LEU A 5 -12.38 -2.36 -5.86
CA LEU A 5 -13.50 -1.56 -6.34
C LEU A 5 -13.14 -0.08 -6.18
N THR A 6 -13.33 0.70 -7.24
CA THR A 6 -13.17 2.17 -7.22
C THR A 6 -14.45 2.85 -6.72
N GLY A 7 -14.36 4.14 -6.40
CA GLY A 7 -15.51 4.93 -5.91
C GLY A 7 -16.64 5.12 -6.93
N ASP A 8 -16.38 4.83 -8.20
CA ASP A 8 -17.34 4.81 -9.31
C ASP A 8 -17.71 3.39 -9.77
N GLU A 9 -17.56 2.41 -8.88
CA GLU A 9 -18.03 1.03 -9.02
C GLU A 9 -17.35 0.20 -10.11
N ASN A 10 -16.11 0.54 -10.48
CA ASN A 10 -15.33 -0.24 -11.42
C ASN A 10 -14.36 -1.20 -10.72
N ILE A 11 -14.03 -2.31 -11.39
CA ILE A 11 -13.07 -3.30 -10.90
C ILE A 11 -11.70 -3.04 -11.51
N VAL A 12 -10.68 -2.97 -10.65
CA VAL A 12 -9.29 -2.75 -11.05
C VAL A 12 -8.41 -3.83 -10.41
N SER A 13 -7.52 -4.42 -11.20
CA SER A 13 -6.44 -5.25 -10.69
C SER A 13 -5.28 -4.36 -10.30
N ALA A 14 -4.91 -4.40 -9.02
CA ALA A 14 -3.82 -3.64 -8.46
C ALA A 14 -2.70 -4.56 -7.96
N GLU A 15 -1.48 -4.23 -8.36
CA GLU A 15 -0.26 -4.88 -7.89
C GLU A 15 0.61 -3.84 -7.21
N ALA A 16 1.17 -4.18 -6.06
CA ALA A 16 2.11 -3.31 -5.37
C ALA A 16 3.36 -4.08 -4.97
N ILE A 17 4.51 -3.47 -5.20
CA ILE A 17 5.81 -3.90 -4.70
C ILE A 17 6.17 -2.94 -3.56
N VAL A 18 6.18 -3.46 -2.35
CA VAL A 18 6.55 -2.71 -1.14
C VAL A 18 8.00 -3.04 -0.79
N GLN A 19 8.86 -2.02 -0.82
CA GLN A 19 10.25 -2.12 -0.39
C GLN A 19 10.45 -1.22 0.83
N TYR A 20 11.02 -1.77 1.90
CA TYR A 20 11.30 -1.02 3.12
C TYR A 20 12.63 -1.41 3.73
N LYS A 21 13.25 -0.47 4.45
CA LYS A 21 14.44 -0.72 5.26
C LYS A 21 14.08 -0.61 6.73
N ILE A 22 14.30 -1.71 7.44
CA ILE A 22 14.12 -1.80 8.89
C ILE A 22 15.29 -1.07 9.56
N LYS A 23 14.98 -0.15 10.48
CA LYS A 23 16.00 0.58 11.26
C LYS A 23 16.44 -0.23 12.48
N ASP A 24 15.49 -0.84 13.17
CA ASP A 24 15.73 -1.67 14.35
C ASP A 24 15.21 -3.10 14.10
N PRO A 25 16.10 -4.04 13.71
CA PRO A 25 15.72 -5.42 13.43
C PRO A 25 15.29 -6.19 14.69
N VAL A 26 15.72 -5.78 15.89
CA VAL A 26 15.32 -6.42 17.15
C VAL A 26 13.84 -6.12 17.41
N SER A 27 13.45 -4.84 17.36
CA SER A 27 12.04 -4.47 17.50
C SER A 27 11.15 -5.14 16.43
N TYR A 28 11.61 -5.18 15.18
CA TYR A 28 10.88 -5.82 14.06
C TYR A 28 10.58 -7.31 14.30
N LEU A 29 11.56 -8.07 14.80
CA LEU A 29 11.42 -9.52 14.95
C LEU A 29 10.66 -9.93 16.22
N PHE A 30 10.74 -9.13 17.29
CA PHE A 30 10.22 -9.51 18.60
C PHE A 30 8.94 -8.80 19.02
N ASN A 31 8.61 -7.64 18.45
CA ASN A 31 7.41 -6.89 18.84
C ASN A 31 6.19 -7.13 17.94
N ILE A 32 6.35 -7.86 16.83
CA ILE A 32 5.29 -8.10 15.86
C ILE A 32 5.24 -9.57 15.49
N ILE A 33 4.05 -10.14 15.60
CA ILE A 33 3.76 -11.50 15.14
C ILE A 33 3.70 -11.47 13.62
N LEU A 34 4.54 -12.27 12.95
CA LEU A 34 4.58 -12.39 11.48
C LEU A 34 4.71 -11.02 10.79
N PRO A 35 5.85 -10.33 10.97
CA PRO A 35 5.98 -8.93 10.56
C PRO A 35 5.89 -8.73 9.03
N GLU A 36 6.33 -9.70 8.23
CA GLU A 36 6.15 -9.66 6.77
C GLU A 36 4.68 -9.71 6.37
N GLN A 37 3.88 -10.59 7.00
CA GLN A 37 2.47 -10.72 6.70
C GLN A 37 1.69 -9.49 7.19
N THR A 38 2.09 -8.93 8.32
CA THR A 38 1.52 -7.68 8.84
C THR A 38 1.76 -6.52 7.86
N VAL A 39 3.00 -6.37 7.35
CA VAL A 39 3.32 -5.33 6.34
C VAL A 39 2.53 -5.55 5.05
N ARG A 40 2.42 -6.80 4.59
CA ARG A 40 1.63 -7.15 3.40
C ARG A 40 0.15 -6.76 3.57
N ASN A 41 -0.47 -7.18 4.66
CA ASN A 41 -1.88 -6.92 4.93
C ASN A 41 -2.15 -5.42 5.08
N ALA A 42 -1.27 -4.70 5.78
CA ALA A 42 -1.37 -3.25 5.93
C ALA A 42 -1.24 -2.54 4.58
N ALA A 43 -0.29 -2.95 3.73
CA ALA A 43 -0.11 -2.36 2.41
C ALA A 43 -1.33 -2.59 1.51
N GLU A 44 -1.90 -3.80 1.53
CA GLU A 44 -3.11 -4.12 0.77
C GLU A 44 -4.33 -3.32 1.28
N ALA A 45 -4.54 -3.23 2.59
CA ALA A 45 -5.63 -2.46 3.18
C ALA A 45 -5.52 -0.97 2.83
N THR A 46 -4.31 -0.41 2.94
CA THR A 46 -4.05 0.99 2.62
C THR A 46 -4.28 1.27 1.14
N LEU A 47 -3.77 0.40 0.26
CA LEU A 47 -3.97 0.52 -1.19
C LEU A 47 -5.47 0.42 -1.55
N ARG A 48 -6.20 -0.49 -0.92
CA ARG A 48 -7.65 -0.64 -1.09
C ARG A 48 -8.42 0.61 -0.69
N GLN A 49 -8.06 1.23 0.44
CA GLN A 49 -8.67 2.48 0.88
C GLN A 49 -8.44 3.59 -0.16
N VAL A 50 -7.19 3.79 -0.58
CA VAL A 50 -6.83 4.85 -1.52
C VAL A 50 -7.50 4.64 -2.89
N ILE A 51 -7.55 3.41 -3.42
CA ILE A 51 -8.23 3.13 -4.70
C ILE A 51 -9.75 3.29 -4.56
N GLY A 52 -10.34 2.86 -3.45
CA GLY A 52 -11.78 2.97 -3.20
C GLY A 52 -12.30 4.39 -3.09
N GLU A 53 -11.44 5.34 -2.72
CA GLU A 53 -11.79 6.76 -2.65
C GLU A 53 -11.67 7.50 -4.00
N ARG A 54 -11.14 6.82 -5.04
CA ARG A 54 -10.82 7.43 -6.33
C ARG A 54 -11.69 6.90 -7.46
N LYS A 55 -11.84 7.70 -8.51
CA LYS A 55 -12.45 7.30 -9.78
C LYS A 55 -11.48 6.45 -10.60
N ILE A 56 -12.00 5.63 -11.50
CA ILE A 56 -11.17 4.72 -12.31
C ILE A 56 -10.15 5.45 -13.19
N ASP A 57 -10.52 6.59 -13.76
CA ASP A 57 -9.63 7.37 -14.62
C ASP A 57 -8.40 7.88 -13.84
N GLU A 58 -8.59 8.29 -12.58
CA GLU A 58 -7.52 8.70 -11.69
C GLU A 58 -6.63 7.51 -11.31
N ALA A 59 -7.22 6.35 -11.04
CA ALA A 59 -6.50 5.13 -10.68
C ALA A 59 -5.59 4.59 -11.80
N LEU A 60 -5.97 4.77 -13.07
CA LEU A 60 -5.23 4.24 -14.21
C LEU A 60 -4.22 5.19 -14.84
N THR A 61 -4.42 6.51 -14.72
CA THR A 61 -3.68 7.51 -15.49
C THR A 61 -2.73 8.34 -14.61
N VAL A 62 -3.11 9.58 -14.29
CA VAL A 62 -2.28 10.60 -13.62
C VAL A 62 -2.17 10.34 -12.12
N GLY A 63 -3.16 9.69 -11.51
CA GLY A 63 -3.20 9.42 -10.07
C GLY A 63 -2.26 8.31 -9.62
N LYS A 64 -1.51 7.62 -10.50
CA LYS A 64 -0.59 6.55 -10.09
C LYS A 64 0.47 7.01 -9.09
N TYR A 65 1.05 8.18 -9.32
CA TYR A 65 2.04 8.75 -8.41
C TYR A 65 1.39 9.19 -7.08
N GLU A 66 0.20 9.77 -7.15
CA GLU A 66 -0.57 10.19 -5.97
C GLU A 66 -0.98 8.99 -5.11
N ILE A 67 -1.48 7.93 -5.73
CA ILE A 67 -1.82 6.67 -5.07
C ILE A 67 -0.59 6.06 -4.42
N GLN A 68 0.57 6.07 -5.10
CA GLN A 68 1.83 5.59 -4.52
C GLN A 68 2.22 6.39 -3.29
N GLU A 69 2.18 7.73 -3.37
CA GLU A 69 2.58 8.60 -2.27
C GLU A 69 1.58 8.58 -1.10
N GLU A 70 0.28 8.53 -1.36
CA GLU A 70 -0.76 8.41 -0.33
C GLU A 70 -0.70 7.06 0.36
N THR A 71 -0.60 5.96 -0.41
CA THR A 71 -0.44 4.62 0.15
C THR A 71 0.84 4.53 0.98
N LYS A 72 1.93 5.13 0.51
CA LYS A 72 3.20 5.17 1.26
C LYS A 72 3.07 5.95 2.55
N LYS A 73 2.43 7.13 2.54
CA LYS A 73 2.21 7.94 3.74
C LYS A 73 1.35 7.20 4.76
N ALA A 74 0.22 6.64 4.34
CA ALA A 74 -0.67 5.92 5.22
C ALA A 74 -0.03 4.64 5.79
N LEU A 75 0.72 3.89 4.98
CA LEU A 75 1.48 2.74 5.47
C LEU A 75 2.61 3.16 6.44
N GLN A 76 3.27 4.31 6.19
CA GLN A 76 4.26 4.87 7.11
C GLN A 76 3.64 5.25 8.44
N LEU A 77 2.45 5.86 8.44
CA LEU A 77 1.73 6.26 9.64
C LEU A 77 1.36 5.05 10.51
N LEU A 78 0.87 3.96 9.91
CA LEU A 78 0.52 2.73 10.64
C LEU A 78 1.71 2.16 11.41
N PHE A 79 2.90 2.28 10.85
CA PHE A 79 4.10 1.64 11.38
C PHE A 79 5.08 2.60 12.06
N TRP A 80 4.83 3.90 11.99
CA TRP A 80 5.64 4.94 12.64
C TRP A 80 5.80 4.67 14.14
N SER A 81 4.72 4.20 14.78
CA SER A 81 4.71 3.91 16.22
C SER A 81 5.37 2.59 16.62
N SER A 82 5.53 1.63 15.69
CA SER A 82 5.86 0.24 16.04
C SER A 82 7.18 -0.25 15.44
N LEU A 83 7.57 0.22 14.26
CA LEU A 83 8.63 -0.39 13.45
C LEU A 83 9.78 0.53 13.02
N HIS A 84 9.69 1.83 13.31
CA HIS A 84 10.72 2.82 12.94
C HIS A 84 11.31 2.60 11.54
N PHE A 85 10.50 2.65 10.48
CA PHE A 85 11.00 2.48 9.11
C PHE A 85 11.89 3.65 8.66
N HIS A 86 13.04 3.36 8.05
CA HIS A 86 14.01 4.40 7.65
C HIS A 86 13.85 4.87 6.20
N ARG A 87 13.44 3.97 5.29
CA ARG A 87 13.08 4.27 3.90
C ARG A 87 12.00 3.29 3.47
N MET A 88 10.98 3.80 2.79
CA MET A 88 9.92 2.98 2.19
C MET A 88 9.63 3.49 0.78
N ILE A 89 9.52 2.54 -0.16
CA ILE A 89 9.18 2.77 -1.56
C ILE A 89 8.04 1.81 -1.89
N ILE A 90 6.97 2.34 -2.47
CA ILE A 90 5.86 1.53 -2.99
C ILE A 90 5.79 1.79 -4.48
N LEU A 91 5.85 0.73 -5.27
CA LEU A 91 5.63 0.78 -6.71
C LEU A 91 4.30 0.09 -6.98
N THR A 92 3.38 0.76 -7.67
CA THR A 92 2.08 0.19 -8.02
C THR A 92 1.94 0.01 -9.53
N ARG A 93 1.34 -1.11 -9.94
CA ARG A 93 0.78 -1.31 -11.28
C ARG A 93 -0.73 -1.46 -11.15
N HIS A 94 -1.45 -0.86 -12.09
CA HIS A 94 -2.91 -0.92 -12.16
C HIS A 94 -3.30 -1.35 -13.56
N THR A 95 -4.15 -2.38 -13.63
CA THR A 95 -4.71 -2.92 -14.86
C THR A 95 -6.22 -2.94 -14.72
N LEU A 96 -6.94 -2.49 -15.75
CA LEU A 96 -8.40 -2.56 -15.78
C LEU A 96 -8.81 -4.00 -16.10
N GLU A 97 -9.64 -4.60 -15.26
CA GLU A 97 -10.30 -5.87 -15.58
C GLU A 97 -11.72 -5.58 -16.09
N ARG A 98 -12.07 -6.20 -17.22
CA ARG A 98 -13.39 -6.11 -17.84
C ARG A 98 -14.31 -7.20 -17.33
#